data_AF-A0A662VQI1-F1
#
_entry.id   AF-A0A662VQI1-F1
#
_cell.length_a   1.000
_cell.length_b   1.000
_cell.length_c   1.000
_cell.angle_alpha   90.00
_cell.angle_beta   90.00
_cell.angle_gamma   90.00
#
_symmetry.space_group_name_H-M   'P 1'
#
loop_
_entity.id
_entity.type
_entity.pdbx_description
1 polymer ?
#
loop_
_entity_poly.entity_id
_entity_poly.type
_entity_poly.pdbx_seq_one_letter_code
_entity_poly.pdbx_strand_id
1 'polypeptide(L)' 'MRFKMAQVVLDEEVIKELKEKTGEKTIKDALLKAVLHYIDCPEAGNEVGSLIVKRKRRKLPLHLNKLIEKE' A
#
# COMPACT_ATOMS: atom_id res chain seq x y z
N MET A 1 10.26 -18.86 -8.08
CA MET A 1 9.47 -17.67 -7.69
C MET A 1 8.84 -17.94 -6.33
N ARG A 2 9.07 -17.12 -5.30
CA ARG A 2 8.47 -17.29 -3.96
C ARG A 2 7.32 -16.31 -3.81
N PHE A 3 6.11 -16.81 -3.55
CA PHE A 3 4.93 -15.99 -3.30
C PHE A 3 4.75 -15.77 -1.80
N LYS A 4 4.37 -14.56 -1.41
CA LYS A 4 3.94 -14.24 -0.04
C LYS A 4 2.41 -14.15 -0.02
N MET A 5 1.79 -14.87 0.91
CA MET A 5 0.38 -14.65 1.23
C MET A 5 0.29 -13.53 2.25
N ALA A 6 -0.64 -12.60 2.02
CA ALA A 6 -1.00 -11.55 2.95
C ALA A 6 -2.51 -11.64 3.22
N GLN A 7 -2.88 -11.49 4.49
CA GLN A 7 -4.28 -11.40 4.90
C GLN A 7 -4.51 -9.98 5.44
N VAL A 8 -5.53 -9.32 4.93
CA VAL A 8 -5.88 -7.94 5.29
C VAL A 8 -7.38 -7.89 5.54
N VAL A 9 -7.78 -7.16 6.57
CA VAL A 9 -9.18 -6.85 6.83
C VAL A 9 -9.52 -5.59 6.04
N LEU A 10 -10.54 -5.66 5.21
CA LEU A 10 -11.04 -4.56 4.40
C LEU A 10 -12.55 -4.47 4.60
N ASP A 11 -13.09 -3.26 4.56
CA ASP A 11 -14.52 -3.04 4.64
C ASP A 11 -15.22 -3.62 3.39
N GLU A 12 -16.40 -4.19 3.60
CA GLU A 12 -17.17 -4.83 2.52
C GLU A 12 -17.59 -3.82 1.44
N GLU A 13 -17.89 -2.59 1.85
CA GLU A 13 -18.23 -1.48 0.95
C GLU A 13 -17.09 -1.17 -0.01
N VAL A 14 -15.85 -1.10 0.51
CA VAL A 14 -14.65 -0.86 -0.29
C VAL A 14 -14.43 -1.98 -1.30
N ILE A 15 -14.61 -3.25 -0.89
CA ILE A 15 -14.49 -4.40 -1.79
C ILE A 15 -15.56 -4.33 -2.90
N LYS A 16 -16.78 -3.94 -2.55
CA LYS A 16 -17.88 -3.83 -3.51
C LYS A 16 -17.61 -2.75 -4.55
N GLU A 17 -17.25 -1.54 -4.10
CA GLU A 17 -16.86 -0.45 -4.99
C GLU A 17 -15.66 -0.82 -5.88
N LEU A 18 -14.68 -1.53 -5.32
CA LEU A 18 -13.51 -1.97 -6.07
C LEU A 18 -13.90 -2.92 -7.20
N LYS A 19 -14.78 -3.89 -6.94
CA LYS A 19 -15.28 -4.80 -7.98
C LYS A 19 -16.08 -4.06 -9.05
N GLU A 20 -16.91 -3.11 -8.66
CA GLU A 20 -17.69 -2.30 -9.59
C GLU A 20 -16.79 -1.46 -10.50
N LYS A 21 -15.74 -0.82 -9.96
CA LYS A 21 -14.76 -0.02 -10.72
C LYS A 21 -13.88 -0.89 -11.63
N THR A 22 -13.49 -2.07 -11.17
CA THR A 22 -12.56 -2.95 -11.91
C THR A 22 -13.25 -3.87 -12.92
N GLY A 23 -14.54 -4.14 -12.73
CA GLY A 23 -15.33 -5.11 -13.50
C GLY A 23 -15.02 -6.58 -13.15
N GLU A 24 -14.21 -6.83 -12.12
CA GLU A 24 -13.74 -8.17 -11.78
C GLU A 24 -14.71 -8.89 -10.83
N LYS A 25 -14.89 -10.20 -11.01
CA LYS A 25 -15.79 -11.02 -10.19
C LYS A 25 -15.19 -11.39 -8.83
N THR A 26 -13.88 -11.67 -8.82
CA THR A 26 -13.17 -12.12 -7.62
C THR A 26 -12.49 -10.95 -6.92
N ILE A 27 -12.40 -11.04 -5.58
CA ILE A 27 -11.73 -10.02 -4.77
C ILE A 27 -10.23 -9.98 -5.11
N LYS A 28 -9.64 -11.14 -5.39
CA LYS A 28 -8.21 -11.28 -5.67
C LYS A 28 -7.82 -10.57 -6.97
N ASP A 29 -8.61 -10.74 -8.03
CA ASP A 29 -8.34 -10.12 -9.33
C ASP A 29 -8.59 -8.60 -9.29
N ALA A 30 -9.67 -8.18 -8.61
CA ALA A 30 -9.96 -6.76 -8.38
C ALA A 30 -8.81 -6.07 -7.63
N LEU A 31 -8.31 -6.67 -6.56
CA LEU A 31 -7.17 -6.17 -5.79
C LEU A 31 -5.88 -6.16 -6.61
N LEU A 32 -5.61 -7.24 -7.36
CA LEU A 32 -4.41 -7.31 -8.19
C LEU A 32 -4.40 -6.16 -9.21
N LYS A 33 -5.51 -5.94 -9.91
CA LYS A 33 -5.65 -4.87 -10.91
C LYS A 33 -5.49 -3.49 -10.29
N ALA A 34 -6.05 -3.28 -9.11
CA ALA A 34 -5.90 -2.02 -8.38
C ALA A 34 -4.46 -1.76 -7.92
N VAL A 35 -3.77 -2.79 -7.43
CA VAL A 35 -2.35 -2.70 -7.04
C VAL A 35 -1.47 -2.41 -8.24
N LEU A 36 -1.68 -3.10 -9.36
CA LEU A 36 -0.95 -2.84 -10.60
C LEU A 36 -1.18 -1.41 -11.09
N HIS A 37 -2.43 -0.96 -11.11
CA HIS A 37 -2.77 0.42 -11.46
C HIS A 37 -2.09 1.44 -10.53
N TYR A 38 -2.04 1.19 -9.21
CA TYR A 38 -1.35 2.08 -8.27
C TYR A 38 0.15 2.14 -8.56
N ILE A 39 0.79 1.00 -8.85
CA ILE A 39 2.23 0.94 -9.18
C ILE A 39 2.53 1.69 -10.49
N ASP A 40 1.65 1.57 -11.48
CA ASP A 40 1.84 2.16 -12.81
C ASP A 40 1.39 3.63 -12.88
N CYS A 41 0.68 4.13 -11.87
CA CYS A 41 0.14 5.49 -11.88
C CYS A 41 1.26 6.52 -11.60
N PRO A 42 1.51 7.48 -12.51
CA PRO A 42 2.56 8.48 -12.33
C PRO A 42 2.30 9.45 -11.17
N GLU A 43 1.04 9.54 -10.72
CA GLU A 43 0.62 10.37 -9.58
C GLU A 43 0.60 9.60 -8.26
N ALA A 44 0.83 8.28 -8.27
CA ALA A 44 0.86 7.49 -7.04
C ALA A 44 2.03 7.92 -6.15
N GLY A 45 1.75 8.14 -4.86
CA GLY A 45 2.76 8.58 -3.89
C GLY A 45 3.06 10.09 -3.90
N ASN A 46 2.49 10.86 -4.85
CA ASN A 46 2.54 12.34 -4.85
C ASN A 46 1.54 12.98 -3.87
N GLU A 47 0.76 12.16 -3.18
CA GLU A 47 -0.14 12.58 -2.12
C GLU A 47 0.67 13.22 -0.98
N VAL A 48 0.70 14.55 -0.97
CA VAL A 48 1.18 15.39 0.15
C VAL A 48 0.18 15.26 1.31
N GLY A 49 0.08 14.06 1.87
CA GLY A 49 -1.06 13.61 2.65
C GLY A 49 -0.64 12.72 3.81
N SER A 50 0.06 13.29 4.78
CA SER A 50 0.02 12.89 6.20
C SER A 50 0.48 11.49 6.63
N LEU A 51 1.05 10.64 5.76
CA LEU A 51 1.66 9.37 6.21
C LEU A 51 3.05 9.53 6.84
N ILE A 52 3.58 10.76 6.90
CA ILE A 52 4.70 11.07 7.79
C ILE A 52 4.17 11.12 9.23
N VAL A 53 4.09 9.92 9.80
CA VAL A 53 4.40 9.55 11.18
C VAL A 53 4.65 10.79 12.04
N LYS A 54 3.74 11.09 12.99
CA LYS A 54 4.11 11.86 14.18
C LYS A 54 5.25 11.10 14.84
N ARG A 55 6.51 11.39 14.43
CA ARG A 55 7.72 10.80 14.98
C ARG A 55 7.73 11.24 16.44
N LYS A 56 7.17 10.42 17.33
CA LYS A 56 7.50 10.51 18.75
C LYS A 56 9.02 10.51 18.77
N ARG A 57 9.62 11.55 19.39
CA ARG A 57 11.06 11.73 19.58
C ARG A 57 11.65 10.60 20.44
N ARG A 58 11.55 9.36 19.98
CA ARG A 58 12.26 8.21 20.53
C ARG A 58 13.53 8.10 19.71
N LYS A 59 14.67 7.98 20.38
CA LYS A 59 15.94 7.66 19.70
C LYS A 59 15.71 6.38 18.90
N LEU A 60 15.93 6.46 17.60
CA LEU A 60 15.88 5.29 16.73
C LEU A 60 17.06 4.36 17.10
N PRO A 61 16.88 3.03 17.12
CA PRO A 61 17.99 2.10 17.28
C PRO A 61 19.12 2.34 16.28
N LEU A 62 20.39 2.31 16.73
CA LEU A 62 21.58 2.62 15.93
C LEU A 62 21.68 1.83 14.61
N HIS A 63 21.19 0.59 14.59
CA HIS A 63 21.26 -0.29 13.42
C HIS A 63 20.34 0.17 12.26
N LEU A 64 19.36 1.05 12.53
CA LEU A 64 18.44 1.58 11.53
C LEU A 64 18.96 2.85 10.83
N ASN A 65 20.03 3.47 11.33
CA ASN A 65 20.64 4.65 10.68
C ASN A 65 21.11 4.36 9.25
N LYS A 66 21.57 3.13 8.99
CA LYS A 66 22.03 2.67 7.67
C LYS A 66 20.96 2.70 6.58
N LEU A 67 19.68 2.77 6.96
CA LEU A 67 18.55 2.84 6.03
C LEU A 67 18.18 4.28 5.68
N ILE A 68 18.58 5.25 6.51
CA ILE A 68 18.30 6.68 6.31
C ILE A 68 19.37 7.32 5.42
N GLU A 69 20.62 6.88 5.52
CA GLU A 69 21.76 7.44 4.74
C GLU A 69 21.79 7.00 3.26
N LYS A 70 20.79 6.26 2.77
CA LYS A 70 20.72 5.76 1.39
C LYS A 70 19.78 6.55 0.47
N GLU A 71 19.26 7.69 0.93
CA GLU A 71 18.57 8.68 0.08
C GLU A 71 19.53 9.76 -0.43
#